data_AF-A0A933HWM7-F1
#
_entry.id   AF-A0A933HWM7-F1
#
_cell.length_a   1.000
_cell.length_b   1.000
_cell.length_c   1.000
_cell.angle_alpha   90.00
_cell.angle_beta   90.00
_cell.angle_gamma   90.00
#
_symmetry.space_group_name_H-M   'P 1'
#
loop_
_entity.id
_entity.type
_entity.pdbx_description
1 polymer ?
#
loop_
_entity_poly.entity_id
_entity_poly.type
_entity_poly.pdbx_seq_one_letter_code
_entity_poly.pdbx_strand_id
1 'polypeptide(L)'
;MTKDESARWYEIPYPASAYTFPQDALIHRVRLDDLYIHIELTDERILSLPLWWIPTLYNAEPAEREKYEISQDRKMMIWDPDQCAINEELCVDDYLAPRKRE
;
A
#
# COMPACT_ATOMS: atom_id res chain seq x y z
N MET A 1 -16.66 34.15 -18.87
CA MET A 1 -16.86 33.34 -17.66
C MET A 1 -17.22 34.29 -16.52
N THR A 2 -18.51 34.43 -16.25
CA THR A 2 -19.03 35.12 -15.07
C THR A 2 -18.61 34.31 -13.84
N LYS A 3 -17.76 34.88 -12.99
CA LYS A 3 -17.43 34.28 -11.69
C LYS A 3 -18.74 34.14 -10.91
N ASP A 4 -19.00 32.91 -10.45
CA ASP A 4 -20.07 32.65 -9.49
C ASP A 4 -19.79 33.45 -8.21
N GLU A 5 -20.62 34.46 -7.94
CA GLU A 5 -20.46 35.41 -6.82
C GLU A 5 -20.67 34.75 -5.45
N SER A 6 -21.06 33.47 -5.41
CA SER A 6 -21.29 32.71 -4.17
C SER A 6 -20.05 31.99 -3.64
N ALA A 7 -18.94 31.91 -4.40
CA ALA A 7 -17.76 31.16 -3.99
C ALA A 7 -16.89 31.92 -2.98
N ARG A 8 -16.75 31.37 -1.77
CA ARG A 8 -15.83 31.89 -0.74
C ARG A 8 -14.45 31.27 -0.92
N TRP A 9 -13.44 32.12 -1.10
CA TRP A 9 -12.04 31.73 -1.23
C TRP A 9 -11.31 31.90 0.11
N TYR A 10 -10.31 31.06 0.34
CA TYR A 10 -9.45 31.11 1.52
C TYR A 10 -7.99 31.08 1.07
N GLU A 11 -7.14 31.80 1.80
CA GLU A 11 -5.70 31.77 1.55
C GLU A 11 -5.11 30.42 1.94
N ILE A 12 -4.26 29.87 1.07
CA ILE A 12 -3.52 28.64 1.36
C ILE A 12 -2.27 29.04 2.17
N PRO A 13 -2.08 28.51 3.39
CA PRO A 13 -1.00 28.96 4.27
C PRO A 13 0.39 28.52 3.80
N TYR A 14 0.50 27.47 3.00
CA TYR A 14 1.77 26.94 2.50
C TYR A 14 1.69 26.61 1.00
N PRO A 15 2.69 26.99 0.19
CA PRO A 15 2.74 26.57 -1.21
C PRO A 15 2.97 25.06 -1.29
N ALA A 16 2.53 24.42 -2.38
CA ALA A 16 2.78 22.99 -2.61
C ALA A 16 4.27 22.60 -2.50
N SER A 17 5.18 23.51 -2.86
CA SER A 17 6.63 23.31 -2.74
C SER A 17 7.16 23.21 -1.31
N ALA A 18 6.35 23.58 -0.30
CA ALA A 18 6.70 23.41 1.12
C ALA A 18 6.39 22.00 1.65
N TYR A 19 5.70 21.17 0.86
CA TYR A 19 5.34 19.81 1.22
C TYR A 19 6.39 18.83 0.69
N THR A 20 6.66 17.77 1.47
CA THR A 20 7.47 16.65 1.02
C THR A 20 6.56 15.60 0.40
N PHE A 21 6.85 15.22 -0.84
CA PHE A 21 6.16 14.13 -1.55
C PHE A 21 7.15 12.98 -1.79
N PRO A 22 7.11 11.93 -0.96
CA PRO A 22 7.98 10.76 -1.16
C PRO A 22 7.81 10.17 -2.55
N GLN A 23 8.93 9.76 -3.16
CA GLN A 23 8.96 9.22 -4.52
C GLN A 23 9.12 7.69 -4.54
N ASP A 24 9.64 7.11 -3.46
CA ASP A 24 9.92 5.69 -3.35
C ASP A 24 8.96 5.02 -2.35
N ALA A 25 8.58 3.77 -2.64
CA ALA A 25 7.71 2.96 -1.80
C ALA A 25 8.34 1.59 -1.56
N LEU A 26 9.35 1.54 -0.67
CA LEU A 26 10.03 0.29 -0.33
C LEU A 26 9.50 -0.24 1.00
N ILE A 27 9.26 -1.54 1.07
CA ILE A 27 8.80 -2.22 2.28
C ILE A 27 9.89 -2.07 3.34
N HIS A 28 9.57 -1.54 4.51
CA HIS A 28 10.44 -1.57 5.70
C HIS A 28 10.10 -2.78 6.57
N ARG A 29 8.82 -2.91 6.93
CA ARG A 29 8.32 -3.95 7.83
C ARG A 29 6.88 -4.30 7.45
N VAL A 30 6.48 -5.53 7.75
CA VAL A 30 5.09 -5.98 7.60
C VAL A 30 4.57 -6.55 8.92
N ARG A 31 3.30 -6.25 9.22
CA ARG A 31 2.52 -6.88 10.29
C ARG A 31 1.20 -7.35 9.69
N LEU A 32 0.85 -8.61 9.92
CA LEU A 32 -0.48 -9.12 9.59
C LEU A 32 -1.33 -9.20 10.85
N ASP A 33 -2.62 -8.93 10.71
CA ASP A 33 -3.64 -9.32 11.67
C ASP A 33 -4.81 -10.00 10.96
N ASP A 34 -5.90 -10.27 11.70
CA ASP A 34 -7.03 -11.04 11.17
C ASP A 34 -7.74 -10.34 10.01
N LEU A 35 -7.59 -9.02 9.88
CA LEU A 35 -8.34 -8.22 8.92
C LEU A 35 -7.46 -7.52 7.89
N TYR A 36 -6.21 -7.20 8.23
CA TYR A 36 -5.34 -6.38 7.41
C TYR A 36 -3.93 -6.94 7.29
N ILE A 37 -3.32 -6.61 6.15
CA ILE A 37 -1.88 -6.53 6.01
C ILE A 37 -1.46 -5.07 6.17
N HIS A 38 -0.55 -4.81 7.11
CA HIS A 38 0.04 -3.50 7.36
C HIS A 38 1.47 -3.49 6.88
N ILE A 39 1.76 -2.65 5.89
CA ILE A 39 3.07 -2.48 5.28
C ILE A 39 3.60 -1.11 5.71
N GLU A 40 4.61 -1.10 6.58
CA GLU A 40 5.40 0.08 6.89
C GLU A 40 6.41 0.28 5.76
N LEU A 41 6.42 1.46 5.16
CA LEU A 41 7.35 1.83 4.09
C LEU A 41 8.57 2.56 4.67
N THR A 42 9.68 2.56 3.93
CA THR A 42 10.92 3.25 4.34
C THR A 42 10.77 4.78 4.41
N ASP A 43 9.70 5.32 3.82
CA ASP A 43 9.33 6.74 3.88
C ASP A 43 8.28 7.04 4.96
N GLU A 44 8.14 6.15 5.95
CA GLU A 44 7.29 6.26 7.14
C GLU A 44 5.78 6.20 6.87
N ARG A 45 5.36 6.03 5.62
CA ARG A 45 3.95 5.73 5.32
C ARG A 45 3.60 4.32 5.81
N ILE A 46 2.36 4.15 6.23
CA ILE A 46 1.78 2.84 6.53
C ILE A 46 0.65 2.58 5.54
N LEU A 47 0.81 1.57 4.70
CA LEU A 47 -0.22 1.07 3.82
C LEU A 47 -0.94 -0.09 4.51
N SER A 48 -2.26 0.03 4.70
CA SER A 48 -3.07 -1.04 5.29
C SER A 48 -4.06 -1.55 4.25
N LEU A 49 -3.90 -2.81 3.82
CA LEU A 49 -4.77 -3.44 2.85
C LEU A 49 -5.68 -4.44 3.56
N PRO A 50 -7.01 -4.40 3.35
CA PRO A 50 -7.89 -5.43 3.85
C PRO A 50 -7.53 -6.79 3.24
N LEU A 51 -7.40 -7.83 4.06
CA LEU A 51 -7.07 -9.17 3.56
C LEU A 51 -8.12 -9.67 2.55
N TRP A 52 -9.40 -9.32 2.72
CA TRP A 52 -10.46 -9.73 1.79
C TRP A 52 -10.28 -9.20 0.35
N TRP A 53 -9.39 -8.23 0.11
CA TRP A 53 -9.00 -7.83 -1.24
C TRP A 53 -8.07 -8.84 -1.93
N ILE A 54 -7.39 -9.69 -1.16
CA ILE A 54 -6.48 -10.73 -1.65
C ILE A 54 -7.02 -12.09 -1.19
N PRO A 55 -7.93 -12.72 -1.96
CA PRO A 55 -8.65 -13.92 -1.52
C PRO A 55 -7.75 -15.07 -1.08
N THR A 56 -6.57 -15.23 -1.70
CA THR A 56 -5.58 -16.25 -1.34
C THR A 56 -5.10 -16.07 0.10
N LEU A 57 -4.78 -14.84 0.51
CA LEU A 57 -4.37 -14.52 1.87
C LEU A 57 -5.55 -14.56 2.84
N TYR A 58 -6.71 -14.02 2.44
CA TYR A 58 -7.90 -13.99 3.29
C TYR A 58 -8.33 -15.38 3.78
N ASN A 59 -8.29 -16.38 2.90
CA ASN A 59 -8.71 -17.75 3.22
C ASN A 59 -7.60 -18.62 3.80
N ALA A 60 -6.35 -18.14 3.85
CA ALA A 60 -5.23 -18.88 4.41
C ALA A 60 -5.21 -18.84 5.94
N GLU A 61 -4.66 -19.88 6.56
CA GLU A 61 -4.37 -19.91 7.99
C GLU A 61 -3.36 -18.81 8.37
N PRO A 62 -3.49 -18.16 9.54
CA PRO A 62 -2.57 -17.09 9.95
C PRO A 62 -1.09 -17.50 9.90
N ALA A 63 -0.78 -18.75 10.26
CA ALA A 63 0.58 -19.28 10.23
C ALA A 63 1.17 -19.41 8.81
N GLU A 64 0.33 -19.59 7.78
CA GLU A 64 0.79 -19.62 6.39
C GLU A 64 1.03 -18.20 5.86
N ARG A 65 0.21 -17.23 6.29
CA ARG A 65 0.38 -15.83 5.90
C ARG A 65 1.71 -15.24 6.36
N GLU A 66 2.27 -15.71 7.46
CA GLU A 66 3.56 -15.23 7.99
C GLU A 66 4.80 -15.79 7.25
N LYS A 67 4.63 -16.71 6.29
CA LYS A 67 5.74 -17.36 5.57
C LYS A 67 6.20 -16.64 4.30
N TYR A 68 5.86 -15.36 4.16
CA TYR A 68 6.31 -14.58 3.01
C TYR A 68 7.80 -14.25 3.08
N GLU A 69 8.38 -14.01 1.92
CA GLU A 69 9.67 -13.33 1.79
C GLU A 69 9.49 -11.93 1.20
N ILE A 70 10.38 -11.02 1.54
CA ILE A 70 10.47 -9.71 0.89
C ILE A 70 11.52 -9.82 -0.21
N SER A 71 11.10 -9.53 -1.43
CA SER A 71 11.97 -9.43 -2.61
C SER A 71 13.20 -8.53 -2.38
N GLN A 72 14.27 -8.77 -3.13
CA GLN A 72 15.54 -8.04 -2.96
C GLN A 72 15.40 -6.52 -3.16
N ASP A 73 14.56 -6.08 -4.09
CA ASP A 73 14.26 -4.66 -4.33
C ASP A 73 13.26 -4.08 -3.32
N ARG A 74 12.74 -4.92 -2.41
CA ARG A 74 11.80 -4.60 -1.34
C ARG A 74 10.47 -4.03 -1.84
N LYS A 75 10.06 -4.35 -3.06
CA LYS A 75 8.77 -3.89 -3.62
C LYS A 75 7.66 -4.92 -3.52
N MET A 76 8.03 -6.19 -3.36
CA MET A 76 7.09 -7.31 -3.34
C MET A 76 7.21 -8.14 -2.08
N MET A 77 6.07 -8.62 -1.60
CA MET A 77 5.94 -9.76 -0.72
C MET A 77 5.62 -11.00 -1.54
N ILE A 78 6.30 -12.11 -1.28
CA ILE A 78 6.18 -13.34 -2.07
C ILE A 78 5.87 -14.50 -1.13
N TRP A 79 4.79 -15.21 -1.40
CA TRP A 79 4.49 -16.50 -0.80
C TRP A 79 4.80 -17.60 -1.80
N ASP A 80 5.91 -18.32 -1.55
CA ASP A 80 6.35 -19.43 -2.40
C ASP A 80 5.56 -20.71 -2.07
N PRO A 81 4.85 -21.34 -3.03
CA PRO A 81 4.13 -22.58 -2.81
C PRO A 81 5.02 -23.78 -2.45
N ASP A 82 6.34 -23.71 -2.69
CA ASP A 82 7.29 -24.73 -2.22
C ASP A 82 7.58 -24.59 -0.71
N GLN A 83 7.29 -23.43 -0.10
CA GLN A 83 7.53 -23.14 1.33
C GLN A 83 6.25 -23.04 2.17
N CYS A 84 5.10 -22.79 1.54
CA CYS A 84 3.82 -22.61 2.23
C CYS A 84 2.61 -23.04 1.37
N ALA A 85 1.41 -23.00 1.94
CA ALA A 85 0.18 -23.36 1.22
C ALA A 85 -0.36 -22.25 0.28
N ILE A 86 0.35 -21.12 0.17
CA ILE A 86 -0.07 -19.93 -0.57
C ILE A 86 0.82 -19.80 -1.82
N ASN A 87 0.21 -19.43 -2.94
CA ASN A 87 0.92 -19.00 -4.15
C ASN A 87 0.42 -17.59 -4.49
N GLU A 88 1.11 -16.57 -4.00
CA GLU A 88 0.69 -15.18 -4.12
C GLU A 88 1.89 -14.24 -4.16
N GLU A 89 1.77 -13.17 -4.94
CA GLU A 89 2.73 -12.07 -4.97
C GLU A 89 1.97 -10.75 -4.77
N LEU A 90 2.45 -9.92 -3.84
CA LEU A 90 1.86 -8.62 -3.55
C LEU A 90 2.88 -7.53 -3.81
N CYS A 91 2.67 -6.77 -4.89
CA CYS A 91 3.46 -5.60 -5.25
C CYS A 91 2.89 -4.33 -4.59
N VAL A 92 3.72 -3.59 -3.85
CA VAL A 92 3.30 -2.35 -3.16
C VAL A 92 2.85 -1.28 -4.16
N ASP A 93 3.49 -1.20 -5.33
CA ASP A 93 3.21 -0.17 -6.32
C ASP A 93 1.78 -0.29 -6.90
N ASP A 94 1.20 -1.50 -6.94
CA ASP A 94 -0.17 -1.74 -7.43
C ASP A 94 -1.24 -1.05 -6.56
N TYR A 95 -0.93 -0.80 -5.29
CA TYR A 95 -1.84 -0.16 -4.33
C TYR A 95 -1.56 1.33 -4.10
N LEU A 96 -0.44 1.84 -4.61
CA LEU A 96 -0.04 3.25 -4.49
C LEU A 96 -0.16 4.02 -5.81
N ALA A 97 -0.08 3.33 -6.94
CA ALA A 97 -0.14 3.96 -8.25
C ALA A 97 -1.50 4.64 -8.48
N PRO A 98 -1.54 5.77 -9.19
CA PRO A 98 -2.79 6.35 -9.64
C PRO A 98 -3.57 5.30 -10.44
N ARG A 99 -4.87 5.14 -10.16
CA ARG A 99 -5.73 4.30 -11.01
C ARG A 99 -5.60 4.80 -12.45
N LYS A 100 -5.13 3.93 -13.34
CA LYS A 100 -5.24 4.19 -14.78
C LYS A 100 -6.73 4.31 -15.08
N ARG A 101 -7.16 5.46 -15.62
CA ARG A 101 -8.50 5.56 -16.20
C ARG A 101 -8.43 4.83 -17.54
N GLU A 102 -9.22 3.77 -17.67
CA GLU A 102 -9.47 3.09 -18.95
C GLU A 102 -10.33 3.95 -19.88
#